data_AF-A0A3N6GG01-F1
#
_entry.id   AF-A0A3N6GG01-F1
#
_cell.length_a   1.000
_cell.length_b   1.000
_cell.length_c   1.000
_cell.angle_alpha   90.00
_cell.angle_beta   90.00
_cell.angle_gamma   90.00
#
_symmetry.space_group_name_H-M   'P 1'
#
loop_
_entity.id
_entity.type
_entity.pdbx_description
1 polymer ?
#
loop_
_entity_poly.entity_id
_entity_poly.type
_entity_poly.pdbx_seq_one_letter_code
_entity_poly.pdbx_strand_id
1 'polypeptide(L)'
;MFNAKIVKNFPPKGGLQLCRLDSATSFLCSRCHERKVAKLVATNVEDRGLILCNGCYGQLVSGAFSSGESSAPHGTAPQQTLPEAGPDPLDRQNAARLKVEEPKGHTPYDIVHTGKAVEWKLTVRAEHIAGRLLPVPDEMARELPQRALHVKFWQGGRLTRSLWEPYDVQPELRHLPTAIAHFDWPGPVLPGARVAVRWDLWTNVRLLLTPLKKPRLVDGNLVRFDYDPRIMTRDVAPSRVRVDQVEEAVLLTLRELGYLDKEGRAFLPDEALVRNTGERSRPSPPSESRIRAAIQRLLSVGELRRALGSLGAGGILRFPAREGESSVSLLCFVPAARPATQEDMEAAVNASAPGVGEHRVAGHLMRIGHLGKEASAEAMVAYRHDHATAGLAGSHELPRGYTYVREHRRGL
;
A
#
# COMPACT_ATOMS: atom_id res chain seq x y z
N MET A 1 -33.97 -24.92 -1.49
CA MET A 1 -34.32 -24.32 -2.79
C MET A 1 -34.44 -22.81 -2.65
N PHE A 2 -33.99 -22.02 -3.63
CA PHE A 2 -34.23 -20.58 -3.72
C PHE A 2 -35.54 -20.32 -4.49
N ASN A 3 -36.35 -19.34 -4.08
CA ASN A 3 -37.66 -19.04 -4.69
C ASN A 3 -37.59 -18.14 -5.95
N ALA A 4 -36.46 -18.11 -6.63
CA ALA A 4 -36.26 -17.25 -7.81
C ALA A 4 -36.14 -18.06 -9.10
N LYS A 5 -36.66 -17.48 -10.19
CA LYS A 5 -36.66 -18.11 -11.51
C LYS A 5 -35.24 -18.07 -12.10
N ILE A 6 -34.79 -19.21 -12.63
CA ILE A 6 -33.53 -19.29 -13.37
C ILE A 6 -33.74 -18.70 -14.77
N VAL A 7 -32.95 -17.70 -15.13
CA VAL A 7 -32.98 -17.02 -16.44
C VAL A 7 -31.92 -17.56 -17.39
N LYS A 8 -30.80 -18.06 -16.86
CA LYS A 8 -29.71 -18.61 -17.69
C LYS A 8 -28.99 -19.75 -16.98
N ASN A 9 -28.78 -20.85 -17.68
CA ASN A 9 -27.90 -21.94 -17.26
C ASN A 9 -26.57 -21.84 -18.04
N PHE A 10 -25.46 -21.98 -17.34
CA PHE A 10 -24.14 -22.12 -17.96
C PHE A 10 -23.79 -23.60 -18.15
N PRO A 11 -22.82 -23.95 -19.03
CA PRO A 11 -22.39 -25.33 -19.18
C PRO A 11 -21.91 -25.94 -17.85
N PRO A 12 -22.28 -27.19 -17.54
CA PRO A 12 -21.86 -27.84 -16.31
C PRO A 12 -20.35 -28.10 -16.31
N LYS A 13 -19.73 -28.03 -15.12
CA LYS A 13 -18.31 -28.33 -14.89
C LYS A 13 -18.18 -29.15 -13.60
N GLY A 14 -17.66 -30.38 -13.71
CA GLY A 14 -17.43 -31.25 -12.55
C GLY A 14 -18.69 -31.55 -11.73
N GLY A 15 -19.81 -31.89 -12.38
CA GLY A 15 -21.09 -32.18 -11.72
C GLY A 15 -21.84 -30.94 -11.18
N LEU A 16 -21.28 -29.74 -11.33
CA LEU A 16 -21.91 -28.48 -10.91
C LEU A 16 -22.33 -27.64 -12.11
N GLN A 17 -23.51 -27.04 -12.03
CA GLN A 17 -24.02 -26.12 -13.02
C GLN A 17 -24.19 -24.72 -12.41
N LEU A 18 -23.57 -23.72 -13.03
CA LEU A 18 -23.79 -22.32 -12.65
C LEU A 18 -25.09 -21.82 -13.30
N CYS A 19 -25.91 -21.11 -12.53
CA CYS A 19 -27.22 -20.61 -12.91
C CYS A 19 -27.32 -19.12 -12.56
N ARG A 20 -27.93 -18.33 -13.45
CA ARG A 20 -28.29 -16.93 -13.20
C ARG A 20 -29.78 -16.81 -12.91
N LEU A 21 -30.10 -16.18 -11.79
CA LEU A 21 -31.47 -15.88 -11.33
C LEU A 21 -31.95 -14.54 -11.89
N ASP A 22 -33.27 -14.37 -12.00
CA ASP A 22 -33.90 -13.10 -12.42
C ASP A 22 -33.60 -11.94 -11.44
N SER A 23 -33.57 -12.25 -10.16
CA SER A 23 -33.45 -11.34 -9.04
C SER A 23 -32.41 -11.83 -8.04
N ALA A 24 -31.84 -10.89 -7.27
CA ALA A 24 -30.84 -11.25 -6.26
C ALA A 24 -31.58 -11.94 -5.11
N THR A 25 -31.24 -13.20 -4.84
CA THR A 25 -31.98 -14.04 -3.90
C THR A 25 -31.11 -14.42 -2.73
N SER A 26 -31.69 -14.45 -1.52
CA SER A 26 -30.99 -14.93 -0.34
C SER A 26 -30.98 -16.47 -0.31
N PHE A 27 -29.81 -17.06 -0.07
CA PHE A 27 -29.65 -18.51 0.11
C PHE A 27 -28.50 -18.81 1.06
N LEU A 28 -28.50 -20.02 1.63
CA LEU A 28 -27.39 -20.55 2.41
C LEU A 28 -26.48 -21.37 1.50
N CYS A 29 -25.19 -21.05 1.44
CA CYS A 29 -24.23 -21.83 0.67
C CYS A 29 -23.97 -23.16 1.38
N SER A 30 -24.17 -24.31 0.72
CA SER A 30 -23.95 -25.62 1.34
C SER A 30 -22.49 -25.94 1.65
N ARG A 31 -21.52 -25.22 1.06
CA ARG A 31 -20.08 -25.42 1.30
C ARG A 31 -19.51 -24.49 2.37
N CYS A 32 -19.72 -23.18 2.27
CA CYS A 32 -19.15 -22.24 3.23
C CYS A 32 -20.09 -21.92 4.40
N HIS A 33 -21.32 -22.44 4.38
CA HIS A 33 -22.35 -22.24 5.40
C HIS A 33 -22.71 -20.77 5.71
N GLU A 34 -22.33 -19.84 4.83
CA GLU A 34 -22.69 -18.43 4.96
C GLU A 34 -23.95 -18.10 4.15
N ARG A 35 -24.77 -17.20 4.71
CA ARG A 35 -25.92 -16.63 4.00
C ARG A 35 -25.42 -15.63 2.95
N LYS A 36 -25.84 -15.82 1.71
CA LYS A 36 -25.48 -14.96 0.57
C LYS A 36 -26.73 -14.35 -0.04
N VAL A 37 -26.56 -13.22 -0.71
CA VAL A 37 -27.57 -12.60 -1.59
C VAL A 37 -26.91 -12.38 -2.94
N ALA A 38 -27.33 -13.12 -3.97
CA ALA A 38 -26.71 -13.03 -5.29
C ALA A 38 -27.69 -13.39 -6.42
N LYS A 39 -27.36 -12.97 -7.64
CA LYS A 39 -28.02 -13.43 -8.88
C LYS A 39 -27.35 -14.66 -9.50
N LEU A 40 -26.19 -15.08 -9.00
CA LEU A 40 -25.43 -16.22 -9.50
C LEU A 40 -25.26 -17.25 -8.39
N VAL A 41 -25.69 -18.47 -8.69
CA VAL A 41 -25.63 -19.62 -7.80
C VAL A 41 -25.19 -20.84 -8.60
N ALA A 42 -24.51 -21.78 -7.98
CA ALA A 42 -24.25 -23.07 -8.60
C ALA A 42 -25.07 -24.15 -7.90
N THR A 43 -25.59 -25.10 -8.67
CA THR A 43 -26.31 -26.27 -8.16
C THR A 43 -25.63 -27.54 -8.61
N ASN A 44 -25.70 -28.60 -7.82
CA ASN A 44 -25.30 -29.92 -8.31
C ASN A 44 -26.33 -30.39 -9.37
N VAL A 45 -25.84 -30.97 -10.46
CA VAL A 45 -26.66 -31.46 -11.58
C VAL A 45 -27.54 -32.62 -11.12
N GLU A 46 -27.03 -33.47 -10.22
CA GLU A 46 -27.71 -34.64 -9.67
C GLU A 46 -28.57 -34.29 -8.45
N ASP A 47 -28.08 -33.38 -7.58
CA ASP A 47 -28.81 -32.89 -6.41
C ASP A 47 -29.01 -31.37 -6.44
N ARG A 48 -30.17 -30.95 -6.98
CA ARG A 48 -30.55 -29.53 -7.04
C ARG A 48 -30.82 -28.90 -5.66
N GLY A 49 -30.84 -29.70 -4.58
CA GLY A 49 -30.94 -29.21 -3.21
C GLY A 49 -29.67 -28.51 -2.71
N LEU A 50 -28.50 -28.88 -3.26
CA LEU A 50 -27.22 -28.29 -2.91
C LEU A 50 -26.96 -27.01 -3.70
N ILE A 51 -27.00 -25.88 -2.99
CA ILE A 51 -26.78 -24.55 -3.58
C ILE A 51 -25.44 -24.00 -3.09
N LEU A 52 -24.57 -23.64 -4.03
CA LEU A 52 -23.27 -23.07 -3.78
C LEU A 52 -23.22 -21.61 -4.23
N CYS A 53 -22.48 -20.78 -3.49
CA CYS A 53 -22.17 -19.43 -3.94
C CYS A 53 -21.14 -19.44 -5.07
N ASN A 54 -21.13 -18.40 -5.90
CA ASN A 54 -20.20 -18.28 -7.02
C ASN A 54 -18.71 -18.40 -6.60
N GLY A 55 -18.36 -17.93 -5.40
CA GLY A 55 -17.01 -18.08 -4.85
C GLY A 55 -16.62 -19.54 -4.60
N CYS A 56 -17.49 -20.30 -3.92
CA CYS A 56 -17.27 -21.73 -3.66
C CYS A 56 -17.28 -22.56 -4.96
N TYR A 57 -18.15 -22.21 -5.91
CA TYR A 57 -18.17 -22.81 -7.24
C TYR A 57 -16.84 -22.60 -7.98
N GLY A 58 -16.33 -21.37 -8.00
CA GLY A 58 -15.04 -21.06 -8.62
C GLY A 58 -13.90 -21.89 -8.03
N GLN A 59 -13.86 -22.05 -6.71
CA GLN A 59 -12.86 -22.88 -6.05
C GLN A 59 -12.95 -24.37 -6.42
N LEU A 60 -14.15 -24.94 -6.54
CA LEU A 60 -14.33 -26.35 -6.93
C LEU A 60 -13.92 -26.58 -8.39
N VAL A 61 -14.33 -25.69 -9.29
CA VAL A 61 -14.05 -25.84 -10.72
C VAL A 61 -12.58 -25.55 -11.05
N SER A 62 -11.90 -24.72 -10.27
CA SER A 62 -10.46 -24.44 -10.42
C SER A 62 -9.56 -25.52 -9.83
N GLY A 63 -10.09 -26.65 -9.35
CA GLY A 63 -9.29 -27.79 -8.88
C GLY A 63 -8.59 -27.57 -7.53
N ALA A 64 -9.03 -26.60 -6.73
CA ALA A 64 -8.49 -26.35 -5.40
C ALA A 64 -9.12 -27.28 -4.33
N PHE A 65 -8.71 -28.56 -4.34
CA PHE A 65 -8.35 -29.46 -3.23
C PHE A 65 -8.68 -30.95 -3.48
N SER A 66 -7.68 -31.77 -3.18
CA SER A 66 -7.71 -33.22 -2.93
C SER A 66 -8.38 -33.54 -1.59
N SER A 67 -9.20 -34.59 -1.60
CA SER A 67 -9.99 -35.14 -0.50
C SER A 67 -9.14 -35.96 0.48
N GLY A 68 -9.37 -35.80 1.78
CA GLY A 68 -8.94 -36.72 2.83
C GLY A 68 -9.79 -36.56 4.08
N GLU A 69 -10.70 -37.50 4.32
CA GLU A 69 -11.58 -37.61 5.50
C GLU A 69 -10.98 -38.52 6.60
N SER A 70 -11.44 -38.27 7.84
CA SER A 70 -11.40 -39.10 9.07
C SER A 70 -10.05 -39.22 9.80
N SER A 71 -9.92 -39.10 11.13
CA SER A 71 -10.87 -39.33 12.23
C SER A 71 -10.29 -38.78 13.56
N ALA A 72 -11.13 -38.37 14.51
CA ALA A 72 -10.77 -38.03 15.90
C ALA A 72 -10.55 -39.31 16.77
N PRO A 73 -9.90 -39.28 17.97
CA PRO A 73 -10.46 -38.64 19.16
C PRO A 73 -9.47 -37.91 20.11
N HIS A 74 -10.05 -37.35 21.18
CA HIS A 74 -9.56 -36.50 22.27
C HIS A 74 -8.15 -36.68 22.87
N GLY A 75 -7.61 -35.55 23.37
CA GLY A 75 -6.58 -35.48 24.41
C GLY A 75 -6.24 -34.05 24.83
N THR A 76 -6.24 -33.78 26.13
CA THR A 76 -6.20 -32.47 26.80
C THR A 76 -4.77 -31.97 27.09
N ALA A 77 -4.47 -30.69 26.75
CA ALA A 77 -3.40 -29.78 27.26
C ALA A 77 -1.91 -30.24 27.15
N PRO A 78 -0.85 -29.38 27.29
CA PRO A 78 -0.76 -27.97 27.72
C PRO A 78 0.14 -27.05 26.84
N GLN A 79 0.30 -25.79 27.27
CA GLN A 79 1.29 -24.81 26.81
C GLN A 79 2.70 -25.44 26.65
N GLN A 80 3.30 -25.30 25.47
CA GLN A 80 4.71 -25.65 25.25
C GLN A 80 5.50 -24.40 24.84
N THR A 81 6.37 -23.98 25.74
CA THR A 81 7.61 -23.25 25.46
C THR A 81 8.42 -24.00 24.41
N LEU A 82 8.66 -23.36 23.26
CA LEU A 82 9.50 -23.90 22.20
C LEU A 82 10.99 -23.84 22.59
N PRO A 83 11.79 -24.89 22.32
CA PRO A 83 13.25 -24.83 22.38
C PRO A 83 13.82 -24.07 21.18
N GLU A 84 14.91 -23.33 21.41
CA GLU A 84 15.74 -22.70 20.38
C GLU A 84 16.40 -23.77 19.49
N ALA A 85 15.69 -24.24 18.47
CA ALA A 85 16.30 -24.95 17.36
C ALA A 85 16.75 -23.91 16.31
N GLY A 86 18.05 -23.88 16.01
CA GLY A 86 18.59 -23.06 14.92
C GLY A 86 17.94 -23.40 13.58
N PRO A 87 17.94 -22.45 12.61
CA PRO A 87 17.20 -22.59 11.35
C PRO A 87 17.68 -23.79 10.54
N ASP A 88 16.73 -24.58 10.03
CA ASP A 88 16.92 -25.74 9.17
C ASP A 88 17.63 -25.31 7.85
N PRO A 89 18.66 -26.01 7.36
CA PRO A 89 19.32 -25.73 6.08
C PRO A 89 18.39 -25.54 4.86
N LEU A 90 17.17 -26.10 4.92
CA LEU A 90 16.11 -25.90 3.90
C LEU A 90 15.58 -24.45 3.83
N ASP A 91 15.75 -23.62 4.87
CA ASP A 91 15.33 -22.21 4.88
C ASP A 91 16.16 -21.34 3.91
N ARG A 92 17.45 -21.67 3.69
CA ARG A 92 18.35 -20.85 2.87
C ARG A 92 18.04 -20.92 1.36
N GLN A 93 17.65 -22.08 0.85
CA GLN A 93 17.32 -22.24 -0.59
C GLN A 93 15.93 -21.70 -0.96
N ASN A 94 14.98 -21.69 -0.01
CA ASN A 94 13.62 -21.21 -0.27
C ASN A 94 13.51 -19.68 -0.36
N ALA A 95 14.46 -18.94 0.21
CA ALA A 95 14.47 -17.48 0.17
C ALA A 95 14.65 -16.90 -1.26
N ALA A 96 15.14 -17.68 -2.23
CA ALA A 96 15.26 -17.27 -3.65
C ALA A 96 13.96 -17.40 -4.45
N ARG A 97 12.91 -18.01 -3.87
CA ARG A 97 11.60 -18.24 -4.52
C ARG A 97 10.45 -17.46 -3.87
N LEU A 98 10.76 -16.61 -2.89
CA LEU A 98 9.76 -15.87 -2.15
C LEU A 98 9.01 -14.90 -3.07
N LYS A 99 7.72 -15.14 -3.25
CA LYS A 99 6.81 -14.18 -3.88
C LYS A 99 5.88 -13.60 -2.83
N VAL A 100 5.90 -12.29 -2.73
CA VAL A 100 4.97 -11.51 -1.91
C VAL A 100 3.96 -10.86 -2.85
N GLU A 101 2.67 -11.07 -2.61
CA GLU A 101 1.63 -10.41 -3.38
C GLU A 101 1.57 -8.92 -3.04
N GLU A 102 1.62 -8.08 -4.07
CA GLU A 102 1.41 -6.65 -3.89
C GLU A 102 -0.08 -6.32 -3.69
N PRO A 103 -0.42 -5.39 -2.78
CA PRO A 103 -1.76 -4.88 -2.65
C PRO A 103 -2.12 -4.16 -3.94
N LYS A 104 -3.27 -4.51 -4.51
CA LYS A 104 -3.86 -3.80 -5.65
C LYS A 104 -4.22 -2.38 -5.21
N GLY A 105 -3.28 -1.44 -5.35
CA GLY A 105 -3.41 -0.08 -4.84
C GLY A 105 -3.14 1.03 -5.85
N HIS A 106 -2.56 0.72 -7.01
CA HIS A 106 -2.21 1.73 -8.03
C HIS A 106 -3.37 2.06 -8.97
N THR A 107 -4.30 1.12 -9.18
CA THR A 107 -5.34 1.26 -10.20
C THR A 107 -6.70 1.62 -9.60
N PRO A 108 -7.46 2.49 -10.27
CA PRO A 108 -8.88 2.65 -10.03
C PRO A 108 -9.63 1.30 -9.97
N TYR A 109 -10.58 1.19 -9.06
CA TYR A 109 -11.43 0.02 -8.87
C TYR A 109 -12.87 0.43 -8.59
N ASP A 110 -13.80 -0.54 -8.56
CA ASP A 110 -15.24 -0.29 -8.39
C ASP A 110 -15.79 0.77 -9.37
N ILE A 111 -15.42 0.66 -10.65
CA ILE A 111 -15.79 1.63 -11.68
C ILE A 111 -17.27 1.44 -12.06
N VAL A 112 -18.05 2.52 -12.02
CA VAL A 112 -19.49 2.54 -12.27
C VAL A 112 -19.85 3.67 -13.23
N HIS A 113 -20.59 3.33 -14.28
CA HIS A 113 -21.18 4.27 -15.23
C HIS A 113 -22.62 4.56 -14.88
N THR A 114 -22.93 5.84 -14.65
CA THR A 114 -24.31 6.29 -14.35
C THR A 114 -24.99 6.96 -15.55
N GLY A 115 -24.34 6.98 -16.71
CA GLY A 115 -24.77 7.71 -17.91
C GLY A 115 -24.61 9.23 -17.83
N LYS A 116 -24.49 9.81 -16.63
CA LYS A 116 -24.23 11.24 -16.40
C LYS A 116 -22.89 11.53 -15.72
N ALA A 117 -22.27 10.49 -15.19
CA ALA A 117 -20.99 10.54 -14.50
C ALA A 117 -20.38 9.15 -14.45
N VAL A 118 -19.06 9.14 -14.31
CA VAL A 118 -18.28 7.95 -14.00
C VAL A 118 -17.80 8.06 -12.56
N GLU A 119 -17.99 6.99 -11.81
CA GLU A 119 -17.58 6.87 -10.42
C GLU A 119 -16.55 5.75 -10.29
N TRP A 120 -15.51 5.97 -9.49
CA TRP A 120 -14.55 4.93 -9.16
C TRP A 120 -14.01 5.15 -7.76
N LYS A 121 -13.31 4.15 -7.24
CA LYS A 121 -12.55 4.25 -6.01
C LYS A 121 -11.07 4.08 -6.30
N LEU A 122 -10.25 4.70 -5.46
CA LEU A 122 -8.82 4.52 -5.45
C LEU A 122 -8.28 4.54 -4.02
N THR A 123 -7.10 3.97 -3.85
CA THR A 123 -6.32 4.11 -2.63
C THR A 123 -5.14 5.02 -2.94
N VAL A 124 -4.96 6.10 -2.18
CA VAL A 124 -3.90 7.07 -2.43
C VAL A 124 -2.55 6.43 -2.11
N ARG A 125 -1.55 6.65 -2.97
CA ARG A 125 -0.17 6.14 -2.82
C ARG A 125 0.77 7.32 -2.59
N ALA A 126 1.94 7.07 -2.02
CA ALA A 126 2.97 8.10 -1.84
C ALA A 126 3.34 8.76 -3.19
N GLU A 127 3.43 7.97 -4.26
CA GLU A 127 3.68 8.46 -5.62
C GLU A 127 2.57 9.36 -6.16
N HIS A 128 1.31 9.17 -5.74
CA HIS A 128 0.21 10.03 -6.17
C HIS A 128 0.35 11.41 -5.54
N ILE A 129 0.74 11.47 -4.27
CA ILE A 129 0.94 12.72 -3.54
C ILE A 129 2.19 13.42 -4.05
N ALA A 130 3.34 12.74 -4.03
CA ALA A 130 4.61 13.32 -4.46
C ALA A 130 4.63 13.71 -5.94
N GLY A 131 3.99 12.91 -6.79
CA GLY A 131 3.88 13.17 -8.22
C GLY A 131 2.75 14.12 -8.62
N ARG A 132 1.92 14.57 -7.67
CA ARG A 132 0.70 15.37 -7.94
C ARG A 132 -0.18 14.69 -9.01
N LEU A 133 -0.49 13.42 -8.79
CA LEU A 133 -1.23 12.58 -9.74
C LEU A 133 -2.59 12.17 -9.19
N LEU A 134 -3.63 12.26 -10.01
CA LEU A 134 -4.93 11.62 -9.78
C LEU A 134 -5.08 10.42 -10.72
N PRO A 135 -5.01 9.18 -10.22
CA PRO A 135 -5.29 7.99 -11.04
C PRO A 135 -6.72 8.00 -11.59
N VAL A 136 -6.83 7.75 -12.90
CA VAL A 136 -8.12 7.72 -13.61
C VAL A 136 -8.27 6.44 -14.42
N PRO A 137 -9.50 5.92 -14.58
CA PRO A 137 -9.76 4.81 -15.50
C PRO A 137 -9.34 5.15 -16.94
N ASP A 138 -8.86 4.15 -17.70
CA ASP A 138 -8.43 4.34 -19.10
C ASP A 138 -9.55 4.85 -20.03
N GLU A 139 -10.80 4.58 -19.68
CA GLU A 139 -11.97 5.17 -20.35
C GLU A 139 -12.08 6.68 -20.11
N MET A 140 -11.83 7.16 -18.89
CA MET A 140 -11.85 8.59 -18.59
C MET A 140 -10.66 9.32 -19.18
N ALA A 141 -9.50 8.65 -19.26
CA ALA A 141 -8.33 9.19 -19.93
C ALA A 141 -8.59 9.52 -21.41
N ARG A 142 -9.46 8.78 -22.09
CA ARG A 142 -9.87 9.03 -23.47
C ARG A 142 -10.87 10.18 -23.61
N GLU A 143 -11.60 10.49 -22.54
CA GLU A 143 -12.61 11.54 -22.48
C GLU A 143 -12.09 12.83 -21.84
N LEU A 144 -10.77 12.97 -21.72
CA LEU A 144 -10.13 14.13 -21.10
C LEU A 144 -10.57 15.42 -21.84
N PRO A 145 -11.24 16.36 -21.16
CA PRO A 145 -11.70 17.58 -21.80
C PRO A 145 -10.51 18.51 -22.04
N GLN A 146 -10.61 19.35 -23.09
CA GLN A 146 -9.63 20.42 -23.34
C GLN A 146 -9.75 21.61 -22.39
N ARG A 147 -10.73 21.58 -21.47
CA ARG A 147 -11.01 22.64 -20.49
C ARG A 147 -10.61 22.18 -19.10
N ALA A 148 -10.36 23.16 -18.23
CA ALA A 148 -10.03 22.91 -16.84
C ALA A 148 -11.10 22.05 -16.15
N LEU A 149 -10.63 21.13 -15.30
CA LEU A 149 -11.47 20.35 -14.40
C LEU A 149 -11.64 21.09 -13.08
N HIS A 150 -12.88 21.21 -12.64
CA HIS A 150 -13.21 21.85 -11.39
C HIS A 150 -13.26 20.81 -10.25
N VAL A 151 -12.26 20.84 -9.38
CA VAL A 151 -12.03 19.84 -8.34
C VAL A 151 -12.70 20.26 -7.03
N LYS A 152 -13.50 19.36 -6.46
CA LYS A 152 -14.21 19.55 -5.18
C LYS A 152 -13.96 18.40 -4.22
N PHE A 153 -13.59 18.72 -2.98
CA PHE A 153 -13.42 17.73 -1.91
C PHE A 153 -14.62 17.70 -0.97
N TRP A 154 -15.06 16.49 -0.66
CA TRP A 154 -16.21 16.22 0.20
C TRP A 154 -15.78 15.34 1.37
N GLN A 155 -16.27 15.67 2.56
CA GLN A 155 -16.09 14.86 3.77
C GLN A 155 -17.45 14.39 4.26
N GLY A 156 -17.65 13.07 4.33
CA GLY A 156 -18.89 12.49 4.87
C GLY A 156 -20.18 13.01 4.17
N GLY A 157 -20.10 13.30 2.88
CA GLY A 157 -21.24 13.80 2.10
C GLY A 157 -21.53 15.31 2.25
N ARG A 158 -20.67 16.08 2.91
CA ARG A 158 -20.73 17.55 2.91
C ARG A 158 -19.52 18.14 2.20
N LEU A 159 -19.71 19.26 1.49
CA LEU A 159 -18.61 20.01 0.90
C LEU A 159 -17.76 20.63 2.03
N THR A 160 -16.47 20.35 2.01
CA THR A 160 -15.59 20.75 3.11
C THR A 160 -14.95 22.11 2.82
N ARG A 161 -15.67 23.21 3.08
CA ARG A 161 -15.12 24.57 2.90
C ARG A 161 -14.01 24.91 3.89
N SER A 162 -13.98 24.26 5.05
CA SER A 162 -13.06 24.59 6.15
C SER A 162 -11.71 23.90 6.06
N LEU A 163 -11.54 22.97 5.13
CA LEU A 163 -10.27 22.28 4.96
C LEU A 163 -9.65 22.61 3.59
N TRP A 164 -10.44 22.68 2.51
CA TRP A 164 -9.93 22.90 1.14
C TRP A 164 -10.87 23.77 0.32
N GLU A 165 -10.33 24.76 -0.37
CA GLU A 165 -11.08 25.50 -1.39
C GLU A 165 -11.13 24.68 -2.69
N PRO A 166 -12.27 24.66 -3.40
CA PRO A 166 -12.32 24.12 -4.75
C PRO A 166 -11.30 24.83 -5.65
N TYR A 167 -10.66 24.08 -6.54
CA TYR A 167 -9.69 24.64 -7.48
C TYR A 167 -9.85 24.02 -8.86
N ASP A 168 -9.28 24.69 -9.86
CA ASP A 168 -9.29 24.24 -11.24
C ASP A 168 -7.94 23.60 -11.59
N VAL A 169 -7.96 22.44 -12.24
CA VAL A 169 -6.76 21.77 -12.75
C VAL A 169 -6.84 21.67 -14.27
N GLN A 170 -5.77 22.07 -14.96
CA GLN A 170 -5.66 21.81 -16.39
C GLN A 170 -5.28 20.34 -16.57
N PRO A 171 -6.14 19.52 -17.19
CA PRO A 171 -5.91 18.09 -17.20
C PRO A 171 -4.78 17.76 -18.18
N GLU A 172 -3.66 17.29 -17.65
CA GLU A 172 -2.57 16.72 -18.42
C GLU A 172 -2.51 15.21 -18.15
N LEU A 173 -2.65 14.40 -19.20
CA LEU A 173 -2.69 12.96 -19.05
C LEU A 173 -1.26 12.38 -19.05
N ARG A 174 -0.94 11.66 -17.98
CA ARG A 174 0.20 10.75 -17.91
C ARG A 174 -0.28 9.35 -18.23
N HIS A 175 0.42 8.63 -19.11
CA HIS A 175 -0.01 7.30 -19.59
C HIS A 175 0.52 6.12 -18.77
N LEU A 176 1.54 6.33 -17.94
CA LEU A 176 2.18 5.27 -17.14
C LEU A 176 2.57 5.83 -15.76
N PRO A 177 1.76 5.62 -14.71
CA PRO A 177 0.38 5.10 -14.75
C PRO A 177 -0.60 6.10 -15.40
N THR A 178 -1.76 5.61 -15.87
CA THR A 178 -2.86 6.44 -16.38
C THR A 178 -3.38 7.38 -15.28
N ALA A 179 -3.03 8.65 -15.34
CA ALA A 179 -3.35 9.64 -14.31
C ALA A 179 -3.41 11.07 -14.84
N ILE A 180 -4.17 11.92 -14.18
CA ILE A 180 -4.16 13.37 -14.39
C ILE A 180 -3.03 13.98 -13.56
N ALA A 181 -2.12 14.70 -14.20
CA ALA A 181 -1.02 15.41 -13.54
C ALA A 181 -1.45 16.76 -12.96
N HIS A 182 -0.56 17.38 -12.17
CA HIS A 182 -0.76 18.66 -11.48
C HIS A 182 -1.95 18.67 -10.51
N PHE A 183 -2.30 17.50 -10.01
CA PHE A 183 -3.38 17.33 -9.04
C PHE A 183 -2.89 17.54 -7.61
N ASP A 184 -3.42 18.56 -6.93
CA ASP A 184 -3.06 18.88 -5.55
C ASP A 184 -3.87 18.09 -4.53
N TRP A 185 -3.20 17.11 -3.92
CA TRP A 185 -3.78 16.37 -2.80
C TRP A 185 -3.86 17.24 -1.55
N PRO A 186 -4.97 17.20 -0.81
CA PRO A 186 -5.09 17.86 0.48
C PRO A 186 -4.01 17.42 1.48
N GLY A 187 -3.45 18.35 2.26
CA GLY A 187 -2.36 18.05 3.21
C GLY A 187 -2.62 16.88 4.19
N PRO A 188 -3.83 16.74 4.77
CA PRO A 188 -4.18 15.61 5.64
C PRO A 188 -4.54 14.32 4.91
N VAL A 189 -4.51 14.28 3.58
CA VAL A 189 -4.62 13.03 2.83
C VAL A 189 -3.25 12.37 2.83
N LEU A 190 -3.16 11.25 3.54
CA LEU A 190 -1.96 10.44 3.65
C LEU A 190 -2.02 9.25 2.67
N PRO A 191 -0.88 8.65 2.31
CA PRO A 191 -0.87 7.35 1.64
C PRO A 191 -1.74 6.34 2.39
N GLY A 192 -2.49 5.54 1.64
CA GLY A 192 -3.47 4.61 2.14
C GLY A 192 -4.89 5.17 2.24
N ALA A 193 -5.10 6.49 2.18
CA ALA A 193 -6.45 7.05 2.20
C ALA A 193 -7.32 6.47 1.06
N ARG A 194 -8.56 6.07 1.40
CA ARG A 194 -9.54 5.60 0.42
C ARG A 194 -10.39 6.76 -0.06
N VAL A 195 -10.42 6.94 -1.38
CA VAL A 195 -11.13 8.04 -2.02
C VAL A 195 -12.11 7.49 -3.03
N ALA A 196 -13.36 7.91 -2.92
CA ALA A 196 -14.34 7.72 -3.99
C ALA A 196 -14.34 8.96 -4.87
N VAL A 197 -14.15 8.79 -6.16
CA VAL A 197 -14.12 9.86 -7.15
C VAL A 197 -15.37 9.77 -8.00
N ARG A 198 -16.01 10.91 -8.24
CA ARG A 198 -17.10 11.06 -9.19
C ARG A 198 -16.73 12.16 -10.16
N TRP A 199 -16.68 11.82 -11.44
CA TRP A 199 -16.46 12.77 -12.52
C TRP A 199 -17.73 12.90 -13.35
N ASP A 200 -18.33 14.10 -13.37
CA ASP A 200 -19.45 14.38 -14.28
C ASP A 200 -18.99 14.68 -15.71
N LEU A 201 -19.84 14.37 -16.69
CA LEU A 201 -19.54 14.51 -18.13
C LEU A 201 -19.37 15.96 -18.62
N TRP A 202 -19.12 16.90 -17.72
CA TRP A 202 -18.96 18.32 -18.01
C TRP A 202 -17.55 18.78 -17.66
N THR A 203 -17.22 18.93 -16.37
CA THR A 203 -15.87 19.31 -15.90
C THR A 203 -15.64 19.05 -14.42
N ASN A 204 -16.64 18.62 -13.64
CA ASN A 204 -16.49 18.57 -12.20
C ASN A 204 -15.97 17.21 -11.76
N VAL A 205 -14.88 17.24 -11.01
CA VAL A 205 -14.33 16.08 -10.31
C VAL A 205 -14.62 16.26 -8.83
N ARG A 206 -15.35 15.31 -8.25
CA ARG A 206 -15.65 15.28 -6.82
C ARG A 206 -14.89 14.14 -6.17
N LEU A 207 -14.10 14.46 -5.15
CA LEU A 207 -13.38 13.49 -4.33
C LEU A 207 -14.06 13.40 -2.97
N LEU A 208 -14.59 12.24 -2.64
CA LEU A 208 -15.24 11.94 -1.38
C LEU A 208 -14.29 11.16 -0.48
N LEU A 209 -13.95 11.80 0.64
CA LEU A 209 -13.19 11.24 1.76
C LEU A 209 -14.17 10.86 2.87
N THR A 210 -14.10 9.61 3.34
CA THR A 210 -14.92 9.15 4.46
C THR A 210 -14.16 9.39 5.76
N PRO A 211 -14.61 10.26 6.67
CA PRO A 211 -13.91 10.48 7.93
C PRO A 211 -14.00 9.25 8.85
N LEU A 212 -12.94 9.00 9.60
CA LEU A 212 -12.98 8.02 10.68
C LEU A 212 -13.90 8.50 11.80
N LYS A 213 -14.58 7.57 12.49
CA LYS A 213 -15.37 7.88 13.70
C LYS A 213 -14.53 8.55 14.78
N LYS A 214 -13.26 8.14 14.89
CA LYS A 214 -12.24 8.74 15.77
C LYS A 214 -10.92 8.79 15.00
N PRO A 215 -10.27 9.97 14.89
CA PRO A 215 -8.94 10.07 14.31
C PRO A 215 -7.93 9.20 15.08
N ARG A 216 -6.89 8.74 14.38
CA ARG A 216 -5.86 7.84 14.93
C ARG A 216 -4.48 8.33 14.58
N LEU A 217 -3.51 8.10 15.47
CA LEU A 217 -2.11 8.19 15.12
C LEU A 217 -1.61 6.80 14.74
N VAL A 218 -0.99 6.70 13.57
CA VAL A 218 -0.33 5.49 13.07
C VAL A 218 1.12 5.84 12.77
N ASP A 219 2.05 5.24 13.52
CA ASP A 219 3.48 5.53 13.43
C ASP A 219 3.81 7.03 13.49
N GLY A 220 3.01 7.79 14.25
CA GLY A 220 3.13 9.25 14.41
C GLY A 220 2.38 10.11 13.39
N ASN A 221 1.76 9.50 12.38
CA ASN A 221 0.98 10.21 11.38
C ASN A 221 -0.50 10.27 11.77
N LEU A 222 -1.10 11.46 11.73
CA LEU A 222 -2.50 11.66 12.10
C LEU A 222 -3.43 11.30 10.95
N VAL A 223 -4.10 10.16 11.09
CA VAL A 223 -5.06 9.62 10.14
C VAL A 223 -6.48 10.07 10.50
N ARG A 224 -7.10 10.84 9.60
CA ARG A 224 -8.44 11.39 9.77
C ARG A 224 -9.52 10.69 8.93
N PHE A 225 -9.13 10.00 7.86
CA PHE A 225 -10.04 9.40 6.88
C PHE A 225 -9.87 7.88 6.82
N ASP A 226 -10.88 7.19 6.28
CA ASP A 226 -10.82 5.76 5.99
C ASP A 226 -9.60 5.46 5.11
N TYR A 227 -8.90 4.37 5.43
CA TYR A 227 -7.62 4.05 4.85
C TYR A 227 -7.40 2.55 4.74
N ASP A 228 -6.47 2.15 3.87
CA ASP A 228 -5.92 0.81 3.78
C ASP A 228 -4.63 0.72 4.62
N PRO A 229 -4.63 -0.02 5.74
CA PRO A 229 -3.46 -0.18 6.59
C PRO A 229 -2.25 -0.76 5.86
N ARG A 230 -2.45 -1.57 4.80
CA ARG A 230 -1.37 -2.17 4.04
C ARG A 230 -0.56 -1.13 3.28
N ILE A 231 -1.27 -0.22 2.61
CA ILE A 231 -0.64 0.89 1.90
C ILE A 231 -0.05 1.88 2.90
N MET A 232 -0.72 2.14 4.02
CA MET A 232 -0.18 2.99 5.08
C MET A 232 1.20 2.50 5.55
N THR A 233 1.32 1.21 5.88
CA THR A 233 2.60 0.62 6.30
C THR A 233 3.65 0.68 5.19
N ARG A 234 3.24 0.44 3.94
CA ARG A 234 4.11 0.42 2.75
C ARG A 234 4.72 1.79 2.43
N ASP A 235 3.85 2.78 2.34
CA ASP A 235 4.14 4.03 1.63
C ASP A 235 4.40 5.21 2.58
N VAL A 236 3.97 5.12 3.84
CA VAL A 236 4.20 6.21 4.80
C VAL A 236 5.57 6.03 5.44
N ALA A 237 6.43 7.03 5.29
CA ALA A 237 7.71 7.04 5.98
C ALA A 237 7.52 6.89 7.50
N PRO A 238 8.31 6.05 8.18
CA PRO A 238 8.28 6.00 9.64
C PRO A 238 8.61 7.39 10.19
N SER A 239 7.66 8.01 10.91
CA SER A 239 7.88 9.32 11.55
C SER A 239 8.40 9.20 12.99
N ARG A 240 8.69 7.97 13.42
CA ARG A 240 9.02 7.68 14.82
C ARG A 240 10.24 6.79 14.93
N VAL A 241 11.06 7.18 15.92
CA VAL A 241 12.30 6.60 16.41
C VAL A 241 13.54 7.11 15.68
N ARG A 242 14.42 7.79 16.44
CA ARG A 242 15.84 7.99 16.08
C ARG A 242 16.53 6.64 16.17
N VAL A 243 16.25 5.76 15.21
CA VAL A 243 16.94 4.50 15.05
C VAL A 243 18.30 4.73 14.40
N ASP A 244 19.25 3.82 14.62
CA ASP A 244 20.46 3.78 13.79
C ASP A 244 20.06 3.59 12.31
N GLN A 245 20.87 4.10 11.37
CA GLN A 245 20.59 4.01 9.93
C GLN A 245 20.35 2.57 9.46
N VAL A 246 21.03 1.59 10.10
CA VAL A 246 20.85 0.16 9.79
C VAL A 246 19.50 -0.36 10.27
N GLU A 247 19.04 0.07 11.44
CA GLU A 247 17.73 -0.32 11.99
C GLU A 247 16.60 0.29 11.16
N GLU A 248 16.75 1.55 10.72
CA GLU A 248 15.83 2.19 9.79
C GLU A 248 15.75 1.43 8.47
N ALA A 249 16.89 1.05 7.90
CA ALA A 249 16.95 0.27 6.66
C ALA A 249 16.27 -1.10 6.79
N VAL A 250 16.41 -1.77 7.94
CA VAL A 250 15.71 -3.03 8.25
C VAL A 250 14.20 -2.81 8.27
N LEU A 251 13.73 -1.80 8.99
CA LEU A 251 12.29 -1.52 9.10
C LEU A 251 11.68 -1.13 7.75
N LEU A 252 12.35 -0.28 6.97
CA LEU A 252 11.92 0.11 5.63
C LEU A 252 11.85 -1.11 4.69
N THR A 253 12.91 -1.92 4.67
CA THR A 253 12.96 -3.13 3.82
C THR A 253 11.81 -4.09 4.16
N LEU A 254 11.56 -4.33 5.44
CA LEU A 254 10.47 -5.20 5.89
C LEU A 254 9.09 -4.66 5.48
N ARG A 255 8.86 -3.36 5.65
CA ARG A 255 7.58 -2.70 5.33
C ARG A 255 7.31 -2.67 3.83
N GLU A 256 8.35 -2.47 3.03
CA GLU A 256 8.27 -2.38 1.58
C GLU A 256 8.08 -3.73 0.89
N LEU A 257 8.89 -4.72 1.29
CA LEU A 257 8.95 -6.02 0.61
C LEU A 257 8.14 -7.12 1.32
N GLY A 258 7.77 -6.90 2.58
CA GLY A 258 7.06 -7.90 3.38
C GLY A 258 5.63 -8.14 2.91
N TYR A 259 5.17 -9.37 3.15
CA TYR A 259 3.74 -9.69 3.07
C TYR A 259 2.97 -8.82 4.04
N LEU A 260 1.90 -8.18 3.57
CA LEU A 260 1.09 -7.26 4.35
C LEU A 260 -0.32 -7.81 4.53
N ASP A 261 -0.67 -8.08 5.78
CA ASP A 261 -2.00 -8.57 6.12
C ASP A 261 -3.06 -7.45 6.17
N LYS A 262 -4.31 -7.80 6.46
CA LYS A 262 -5.42 -6.81 6.48
C LYS A 262 -5.29 -5.76 7.59
N GLU A 263 -4.47 -6.03 8.61
CA GLU A 263 -4.15 -5.09 9.69
C GLU A 263 -2.97 -4.17 9.35
N GLY A 264 -2.26 -4.42 8.24
CA GLY A 264 -1.06 -3.68 7.85
C GLY A 264 0.21 -4.16 8.55
N ARG A 265 0.21 -5.36 9.16
CA ARG A 265 1.43 -5.98 9.70
C ARG A 265 2.28 -6.51 8.56
N ALA A 266 3.56 -6.18 8.57
CA ALA A 266 4.50 -6.60 7.54
C ALA A 266 5.28 -7.83 8.00
N PHE A 267 5.40 -8.83 7.13
CA PHE A 267 6.06 -10.10 7.41
C PHE A 267 7.08 -10.46 6.34
N LEU A 268 8.29 -10.83 6.77
CA LEU A 268 9.33 -11.31 5.86
C LEU A 268 10.20 -12.36 6.57
N PRO A 269 10.66 -13.42 5.88
CA PRO A 269 11.63 -14.34 6.46
C PRO A 269 12.92 -13.63 6.85
N ASP A 270 13.54 -14.08 7.94
CA ASP A 270 14.77 -13.48 8.51
C ASP A 270 15.88 -13.36 7.46
N GLU A 271 16.20 -14.47 6.78
CA GLU A 271 17.23 -14.51 5.73
C GLU A 271 16.90 -13.63 4.53
N ALA A 272 15.62 -13.49 4.19
CA ALA A 272 15.20 -12.59 3.12
C ALA A 272 15.33 -11.12 3.56
N LEU A 273 15.02 -10.79 4.82
CA LEU A 273 15.18 -9.45 5.34
C LEU A 273 16.65 -9.02 5.36
N VAL A 274 17.53 -9.89 5.85
CA VAL A 274 18.98 -9.62 5.91
C VAL A 274 19.54 -9.36 4.51
N ARG A 275 19.27 -10.25 3.55
CA ARG A 275 19.74 -10.10 2.16
C ARG A 275 19.23 -8.82 1.50
N ASN A 276 17.91 -8.59 1.53
CA ASN A 276 17.31 -7.43 0.87
C ASN A 276 17.75 -6.11 1.51
N THR A 277 17.96 -6.08 2.83
CA THR A 277 18.45 -4.87 3.51
C THR A 277 19.85 -4.50 3.02
N GLY A 278 20.74 -5.48 2.89
CA GLY A 278 22.08 -5.29 2.34
C GLY A 278 22.05 -4.83 0.88
N GLU A 279 21.24 -5.45 0.03
CA GLU A 279 21.13 -5.10 -1.40
C GLU A 279 20.59 -3.69 -1.62
N ARG A 280 19.63 -3.25 -0.79
CA ARG A 280 18.96 -1.94 -0.92
C ARG A 280 19.74 -0.78 -0.32
N SER A 281 20.68 -1.04 0.59
CA SER A 281 21.50 0.00 1.24
C SER A 281 22.72 0.42 0.40
N ARG A 282 22.70 0.20 -0.91
CA ARG A 282 23.80 0.59 -1.83
C ARG A 282 23.84 2.12 -2.01
N PRO A 283 25.04 2.73 -2.14
CA PRO A 283 26.34 2.09 -2.43
C PRO A 283 27.12 1.58 -1.20
N SER A 284 26.69 1.88 0.02
CA SER A 284 27.40 1.51 1.26
C SER A 284 26.60 0.50 2.08
N PRO A 285 26.56 -0.79 1.68
CA PRO A 285 25.79 -1.79 2.38
C PRO A 285 26.39 -2.08 3.76
N PRO A 286 25.58 -2.12 4.84
CA PRO A 286 26.04 -2.60 6.13
C PRO A 286 26.42 -4.09 6.04
N SER A 287 27.39 -4.53 6.85
CA SER A 287 27.74 -5.95 6.91
C SER A 287 26.55 -6.78 7.40
N GLU A 288 26.47 -8.03 6.95
CA GLU A 288 25.43 -8.97 7.38
C GLU A 288 25.33 -9.08 8.91
N SER A 289 26.48 -9.11 9.59
CA SER A 289 26.56 -9.13 11.06
C SER A 289 25.94 -7.89 11.70
N ARG A 290 26.11 -6.70 11.11
CA ARG A 290 25.49 -5.45 11.59
C ARG A 290 23.98 -5.47 11.38
N ILE A 291 23.51 -5.99 10.25
CA ILE A 291 22.07 -6.13 9.98
C ILE A 291 21.43 -7.10 10.99
N ARG A 292 22.05 -8.27 11.22
CA ARG A 292 21.56 -9.24 12.22
C ARG A 292 21.56 -8.65 13.63
N ALA A 293 22.60 -7.88 14.00
CA ALA A 293 22.64 -7.18 15.29
C ALA A 293 21.52 -6.13 15.42
N ALA A 294 21.23 -5.39 14.35
CA ALA A 294 20.10 -4.45 14.30
C ALA A 294 18.75 -5.16 14.47
N ILE A 295 18.55 -6.30 13.79
CA ILE A 295 17.34 -7.13 13.96
C ILE A 295 17.19 -7.59 15.42
N GLN A 296 18.27 -8.05 16.07
CA GLN A 296 18.21 -8.45 17.48
C GLN A 296 17.86 -7.29 18.41
N ARG A 297 18.39 -6.08 18.16
CA ARG A 297 18.01 -4.90 18.93
C ARG A 297 16.55 -4.52 18.72
N LEU A 298 16.05 -4.52 17.49
CA LEU A 298 14.64 -4.25 17.20
C LEU A 298 13.69 -5.29 17.83
N LEU A 299 14.11 -6.56 17.90
CA LEU A 299 13.38 -7.60 18.63
C LEU A 299 13.39 -7.34 20.15
N SER A 300 14.53 -6.92 20.72
CA SER A 300 14.64 -6.69 22.17
C SER A 300 13.85 -5.48 22.64
N VAL A 301 13.75 -4.43 21.82
CA VAL A 301 12.92 -3.25 22.12
C VAL A 301 11.44 -3.42 21.73
N GLY A 302 11.09 -4.55 21.09
CA GLY A 302 9.71 -4.90 20.73
C GLY A 302 9.17 -4.25 19.45
N GLU A 303 10.02 -3.58 18.67
CA GLU A 303 9.68 -3.01 17.35
C GLU A 303 9.49 -4.12 16.29
N LEU A 304 10.20 -5.24 16.46
CA LEU A 304 9.97 -6.47 15.71
C LEU A 304 9.46 -7.58 16.61
N ARG A 305 8.72 -8.52 16.01
CA ARG A 305 8.25 -9.75 16.66
C ARG A 305 8.54 -10.96 15.78
N ARG A 306 8.75 -12.12 16.39
CA ARG A 306 8.81 -13.39 15.65
C ARG A 306 7.40 -13.90 15.39
N ALA A 307 7.19 -14.49 14.22
CA ALA A 307 5.94 -15.09 13.80
C ALA A 307 6.21 -16.36 12.99
N LEU A 308 5.22 -17.25 12.91
CA LEU A 308 5.30 -18.47 12.10
C LEU A 308 4.39 -18.31 10.87
N GLY A 309 4.99 -18.43 9.69
CA GLY A 309 4.26 -18.51 8.42
C GLY A 309 4.49 -19.83 7.71
N SER A 310 3.99 -19.93 6.49
CA SER A 310 4.23 -21.07 5.63
C SER A 310 4.49 -20.64 4.18
N LEU A 311 5.17 -21.49 3.43
CA LEU A 311 5.38 -21.35 2.00
C LEU A 311 4.45 -22.31 1.27
N GLY A 312 3.50 -21.75 0.52
CA GLY A 312 2.60 -22.53 -0.32
C GLY A 312 3.25 -22.97 -1.64
N ALA A 313 2.48 -23.71 -2.45
CA ALA A 313 2.89 -24.07 -3.80
C ALA A 313 3.34 -22.83 -4.60
N GLY A 314 4.52 -22.91 -5.22
CA GLY A 314 5.12 -21.81 -5.99
C GLY A 314 5.90 -20.77 -5.17
N GLY A 315 6.18 -21.03 -3.89
CA GLY A 315 7.01 -20.14 -3.05
C GLY A 315 6.28 -18.89 -2.56
N ILE A 316 4.94 -18.90 -2.59
CA ILE A 316 4.11 -17.79 -2.11
C ILE A 316 4.11 -17.82 -0.59
N LEU A 317 4.52 -16.70 0.02
CA LEU A 317 4.49 -16.55 1.47
C LEU A 317 3.06 -16.43 1.98
N ARG A 318 2.73 -17.16 3.05
CA ARG A 318 1.43 -17.11 3.72
C ARG A 318 1.58 -16.88 5.21
N PHE A 319 0.66 -16.09 5.76
CA PHE A 319 0.52 -15.88 7.19
C PHE A 319 -0.98 -15.88 7.56
N PRO A 320 -1.40 -16.57 8.65
CA PRO A 320 -0.58 -17.48 9.48
C PRO A 320 -0.15 -18.75 8.73
N ALA A 321 0.75 -19.53 9.33
CA ALA A 321 1.17 -20.83 8.80
C ALA A 321 -0.04 -21.75 8.58
N ARG A 322 -0.04 -22.47 7.45
CA ARG A 322 -1.08 -23.43 7.08
C ARG A 322 -0.60 -24.86 7.24
N GLU A 323 -1.51 -25.73 7.62
CA GLU A 323 -1.26 -27.17 7.71
C GLU A 323 -0.92 -27.76 6.34
N GLY A 324 0.07 -28.67 6.31
CA GLY A 324 0.56 -29.30 5.08
C GLY A 324 1.49 -28.44 4.23
N GLU A 325 1.71 -27.17 4.57
CA GLU A 325 2.70 -26.30 3.91
C GLU A 325 4.02 -26.25 4.70
N SER A 326 5.13 -25.95 4.01
CA SER A 326 6.44 -25.81 4.66
C SER A 326 6.44 -24.59 5.57
N SER A 327 6.62 -24.80 6.87
CA SER A 327 6.70 -23.71 7.85
C SER A 327 7.96 -22.87 7.65
N VAL A 328 7.88 -21.56 7.91
CA VAL A 328 9.00 -20.63 7.81
C VAL A 328 8.94 -19.61 8.94
N SER A 329 10.10 -19.30 9.52
CA SER A 329 10.23 -18.27 10.56
C SER A 329 10.17 -16.87 9.95
N LEU A 330 9.31 -16.02 10.49
CA LEU A 330 9.07 -14.67 10.01
C LEU A 330 9.43 -13.63 11.05
N LEU A 331 9.97 -12.51 10.58
CA LEU A 331 10.03 -11.25 11.31
C LEU A 331 8.80 -10.42 10.96
N CYS A 332 8.17 -9.86 11.98
CA CYS A 332 6.93 -9.12 11.90
C CYS A 332 7.11 -7.70 12.44
N PHE A 333 6.75 -6.72 11.62
CA PHE A 333 6.55 -5.34 12.06
C PHE A 333 5.05 -5.08 12.28
N VAL A 334 4.73 -4.43 13.39
CA VAL A 334 3.35 -4.07 13.74
C VAL A 334 3.25 -2.55 13.82
N PRO A 335 2.45 -1.90 12.95
CA PRO A 335 2.25 -0.45 13.02
C PRO A 335 1.71 -0.02 14.39
N ALA A 336 2.34 0.99 14.98
CA ALA A 336 1.94 1.54 16.26
C ALA A 336 0.72 2.45 16.06
N ALA A 337 -0.48 1.91 16.30
CA ALA A 337 -1.74 2.61 16.06
C ALA A 337 -2.52 2.88 17.35
N ARG A 338 -2.70 4.16 17.71
CA ARG A 338 -3.50 4.59 18.88
C ARG A 338 -4.56 5.64 18.51
N PRO A 339 -5.65 5.78 19.28
CA PRO A 339 -6.53 6.95 19.15
C PRO A 339 -5.72 8.25 19.30
N ALA A 340 -6.06 9.25 18.50
CA ALA A 340 -5.47 10.59 18.64
C ALA A 340 -6.09 11.31 19.85
N THR A 341 -5.26 12.01 20.61
CA THR A 341 -5.67 12.92 21.68
C THR A 341 -6.03 14.29 21.10
N GLN A 342 -6.61 15.16 21.91
CA GLN A 342 -6.84 16.55 21.55
C GLN A 342 -5.53 17.28 21.19
N GLU A 343 -4.49 17.07 22.00
CA GLU A 343 -3.15 17.63 21.76
C GLU A 343 -2.56 17.16 20.42
N ASP A 344 -2.72 15.88 20.07
CA ASP A 344 -2.25 15.37 18.76
C ASP A 344 -2.97 16.06 17.60
N MET A 345 -4.27 16.35 17.76
CA MET A 345 -5.06 17.04 16.75
C MET A 345 -4.66 18.50 16.62
N GLU A 346 -4.40 19.18 17.73
CA GLU A 346 -3.94 20.59 17.78
C GLU A 346 -2.53 20.73 17.21
N ALA A 347 -1.60 19.85 17.59
CA ALA A 347 -0.26 19.80 17.04
C ALA A 347 -0.29 19.62 15.51
N ALA A 348 -1.17 18.76 15.00
CA ALA A 348 -1.34 18.57 13.57
C ALA A 348 -1.96 19.78 12.87
N VAL A 349 -2.88 20.52 13.51
CA VAL A 349 -3.42 21.78 12.95
C VAL A 349 -2.34 22.84 12.88
N ASN A 350 -1.50 22.97 13.92
CA ASN A 350 -0.39 23.91 13.94
C ASN A 350 0.68 23.55 12.89
N ALA A 351 0.93 22.26 12.67
CA ALA A 351 1.79 21.78 11.57
C ALA A 351 1.14 21.95 10.18
N SER A 352 -0.18 22.15 10.10
CA SER A 352 -0.95 22.30 8.85
C SER A 352 -1.42 23.74 8.58
N ALA A 353 -1.07 24.71 9.43
CA ALA A 353 -1.33 26.12 9.15
C ALA A 353 -0.53 26.51 7.88
N PRO A 354 -1.06 27.36 6.98
CA PRO A 354 -0.29 27.90 5.87
C PRO A 354 0.70 28.93 6.42
N GLY A 355 1.73 28.43 7.11
CA GLY A 355 2.84 29.16 7.66
C GLY A 355 4.09 28.38 7.28
N VAL A 356 4.75 28.85 6.23
CA VAL A 356 6.18 28.70 5.94
C VAL A 356 6.87 27.55 6.71
N GLY A 357 6.62 26.30 6.30
CA GLY A 357 7.45 25.20 6.77
C GLY A 357 8.89 25.41 6.28
N GLU A 358 9.90 25.09 7.08
CA GLU A 358 11.30 25.07 6.61
C GLU A 358 11.41 24.13 5.39
N HIS A 359 11.54 24.70 4.20
CA HIS A 359 11.81 23.91 3.00
C HIS A 359 13.31 23.69 2.94
N ARG A 360 13.73 22.45 3.19
CA ARG A 360 15.11 22.01 2.96
C ARG A 360 15.32 21.90 1.45
N VAL A 361 15.99 22.91 0.88
CA VAL A 361 16.31 22.93 -0.55
C VAL A 361 17.60 22.16 -0.74
N ALA A 362 17.56 21.04 -1.45
CA ALA A 362 18.75 20.29 -1.83
C ALA A 362 19.73 21.16 -2.61
N GLY A 363 21.03 20.97 -2.37
CA GLY A 363 22.06 21.69 -3.12
C GLY A 363 21.98 21.37 -4.60
N HIS A 364 21.98 22.39 -5.47
CA HIS A 364 21.80 22.21 -6.91
C HIS A 364 22.62 23.21 -7.73
N LEU A 365 22.82 22.87 -9.01
CA LEU A 365 23.49 23.73 -9.97
C LEU A 365 22.49 24.67 -10.62
N MET A 366 22.81 25.97 -10.64
CA MET A 366 22.03 27.00 -11.30
C MET A 366 22.84 27.59 -12.44
N ARG A 367 22.27 27.63 -13.65
CA ARG A 367 22.95 28.20 -14.83
C ARG A 367 22.97 29.72 -14.73
N ILE A 368 24.15 30.34 -14.79
CA ILE A 368 24.32 31.80 -14.69
C ILE A 368 25.12 32.40 -15.84
N GLY A 369 25.72 31.58 -16.71
CA GLY A 369 26.51 32.07 -17.85
C GLY A 369 25.71 32.93 -18.83
N HIS A 370 24.40 32.71 -18.93
CA HIS A 370 23.50 33.55 -19.74
C HIS A 370 23.32 34.98 -19.19
N LEU A 371 23.73 35.22 -17.95
CA LEU A 371 23.72 36.53 -17.29
C LEU A 371 25.08 37.23 -17.36
N GLY A 372 26.06 36.66 -18.09
CA GLY A 372 27.44 37.18 -18.14
C GLY A 372 28.18 37.08 -16.79
N LYS A 373 27.71 36.23 -15.87
CA LYS A 373 28.28 36.05 -14.54
C LYS A 373 29.03 34.73 -14.43
N GLU A 374 30.11 34.73 -13.65
CA GLU A 374 30.85 33.53 -13.25
C GLU A 374 30.56 33.17 -11.80
N ALA A 375 30.77 31.90 -11.45
CA ALA A 375 30.58 31.44 -10.08
C ALA A 375 31.61 32.07 -9.14
N SER A 376 31.19 32.37 -7.91
CA SER A 376 32.12 32.82 -6.88
C SER A 376 33.07 31.70 -6.45
N ALA A 377 34.25 32.07 -5.94
CA ALA A 377 35.21 31.13 -5.38
C ALA A 377 34.59 30.26 -4.28
N GLU A 378 33.72 30.85 -3.45
CA GLU A 378 32.99 30.15 -2.39
C GLU A 378 32.04 29.08 -2.95
N ALA A 379 31.29 29.37 -4.02
CA ALA A 379 30.41 28.40 -4.67
C ALA A 379 31.20 27.25 -5.31
N MET A 380 32.37 27.54 -5.89
CA MET A 380 33.27 26.53 -6.47
C MET A 380 33.91 25.63 -5.40
N VAL A 381 34.24 26.15 -4.22
CA VAL A 381 34.74 25.36 -3.08
C VAL A 381 33.62 24.50 -2.48
N ALA A 382 32.43 25.08 -2.30
CA ALA A 382 31.29 24.38 -1.76
C ALA A 382 30.85 23.20 -2.65
N TYR A 383 30.81 23.40 -3.97
CA TYR A 383 30.52 22.32 -4.92
C TYR A 383 31.55 21.19 -4.82
N ARG A 384 32.85 21.50 -4.78
CA ARG A 384 33.92 20.50 -4.65
C ARG A 384 33.75 19.65 -3.40
N HIS A 385 33.48 20.30 -2.26
CA HIS A 385 33.29 19.61 -0.99
C HIS A 385 32.04 18.73 -0.98
N ASP A 386 30.90 19.26 -1.44
CA ASP A 386 29.62 18.54 -1.39
C ASP A 386 29.59 17.40 -2.43
N HIS A 387 30.17 17.59 -3.63
CA HIS A 387 30.32 16.56 -4.65
C HIS A 387 31.28 15.43 -4.23
N ALA A 388 32.35 15.74 -3.48
CA ALA A 388 33.28 14.75 -2.95
C ALA A 388 32.65 13.92 -1.81
N THR A 389 31.96 14.59 -0.88
CA THR A 389 31.24 13.93 0.23
C THR A 389 30.12 13.02 -0.27
N ALA A 390 29.45 13.41 -1.36
CA ALA A 390 28.37 12.64 -1.97
C ALA A 390 28.85 11.42 -2.79
N GLY A 391 30.16 11.24 -2.99
CA GLY A 391 30.73 10.09 -3.70
C GLY A 391 30.36 10.01 -5.18
N LEU A 392 30.02 11.15 -5.81
CA LEU A 392 29.61 11.22 -7.22
C LEU A 392 30.82 11.10 -8.15
N ALA A 393 30.72 10.24 -9.18
CA ALA A 393 31.79 10.05 -10.17
C ALA A 393 31.85 11.21 -11.18
N GLY A 394 33.05 11.70 -11.48
CA GLY A 394 33.30 12.79 -12.45
C GLY A 394 34.25 13.87 -11.92
N SER A 395 34.44 14.94 -12.69
CA SER A 395 35.22 16.11 -12.23
C SER A 395 34.52 16.77 -11.04
N HIS A 396 35.26 16.98 -9.95
CA HIS A 396 34.77 17.70 -8.78
C HIS A 396 34.72 19.21 -9.01
N GLU A 397 35.13 19.70 -10.18
CA GLU A 397 35.08 21.11 -10.52
C GLU A 397 33.71 21.53 -11.07
N LEU A 398 33.30 22.74 -10.71
CA LEU A 398 32.03 23.32 -11.13
C LEU A 398 32.03 23.58 -12.65
N PRO A 399 31.01 23.12 -13.40
CA PRO A 399 30.94 23.39 -14.84
C PRO A 399 30.90 24.90 -15.16
N ARG A 400 31.61 25.32 -16.21
CA ARG A 400 31.62 26.73 -16.66
C ARG A 400 30.20 27.23 -16.96
N GLY A 401 29.88 28.43 -16.49
CA GLY A 401 28.57 29.05 -16.68
C GLY A 401 27.48 28.56 -15.72
N TYR A 402 27.84 27.77 -14.70
CA TYR A 402 26.97 27.38 -13.60
C TYR A 402 27.49 27.95 -12.28
N THR A 403 26.60 28.14 -11.30
CA THR A 403 26.92 28.38 -9.89
C THR A 403 26.32 27.27 -9.05
N TYR A 404 26.87 27.06 -7.86
CA TYR A 404 26.36 26.08 -6.91
C TYR A 404 25.58 26.76 -5.80
N VAL A 405 24.33 26.38 -5.66
CA VAL A 405 23.48 26.78 -4.53
C VAL A 405 23.59 25.67 -3.51
N ARG A 406 24.22 25.96 -2.36
CA ARG A 406 24.34 25.00 -1.26
C ARG A 406 22.97 24.62 -0.75
N GLU A 407 22.91 23.43 -0.16
CA GLU A 407 21.74 23.05 0.61
C GLU A 407 21.45 24.13 1.66
N HIS A 408 20.23 24.65 1.68
CA HIS A 408 19.81 25.64 2.65
C HIS A 408 18.35 25.46 2.99
N ARG A 409 17.98 25.93 4.18
CA ARG A 409 16.59 25.97 4.62
C ARG A 409 16.00 27.32 4.23
N ARG A 410 14.83 27.32 3.60
CA ARG A 410 14.05 28.53 3.35
C ARG A 410 12.83 28.57 4.26
N GLY A 411 12.67 29.69 4.96
CA GLY A 411 11.55 29.98 5.85
C GLY A 411 12.00 30.40 7.25
N LEU A 412 11.58 31.59 7.67
CA LEU A 412 11.57 32.08 9.06
C LEU A 412 10.12 32.36 9.43
#